data_AF-A0AAW2Y6L1-F1
#
_entry.id   AF-A0AAW2Y6L1-F1
#
_cell.length_a   1.000
_cell.length_b   1.000
_cell.length_c   1.000
_cell.angle_alpha   90.00
_cell.angle_beta   90.00
_cell.angle_gamma   90.00
#
_symmetry.space_group_name_H-M   'P 1'
#
loop_
_entity.id
_entity.type
_entity.pdbx_description
1 polymer ?
#
loop_
_entity_poly.entity_id
_entity_poly.type
_entity_poly.pdbx_seq_one_letter_code
_entity_poly.pdbx_strand_id
1 'polypeptide(L)'
;MKSILFDRFIIQAGSDASGVGTEMVTMNSTVKFVFHNRGTFFGVHVTSTPLDLSFSELTLASGTVKRFYQSRRSQKTVTVMLRGSNIPLYGGGADLSSQEGKPVAPVPLNLNFTVRARAYVLGRLVKPKFNKRVQCSVLLDPKKMNVAIPLKNSCTYY
;
A
#
# COMPACT_ATOMS: atom_id res chain seq x y z
N MET A 1 8.43 -7.79 -2.28
CA MET A 1 7.01 -7.54 -2.61
C MET A 1 6.56 -8.53 -3.69
N LYS A 2 5.26 -8.86 -3.80
CA LYS A 2 4.76 -9.76 -4.89
C LYS A 2 4.07 -8.95 -5.98
N SER A 3 2.90 -8.39 -5.69
CA SER A 3 2.11 -7.66 -6.68
C SER A 3 1.15 -6.67 -6.04
N ILE A 4 0.61 -5.78 -6.87
CA ILE A 4 -0.54 -4.93 -6.58
C ILE A 4 -1.58 -5.10 -7.68
N LEU A 5 -2.85 -5.13 -7.31
CA LEU A 5 -3.98 -5.18 -8.24
C LEU A 5 -4.87 -3.98 -7.97
N PHE A 6 -5.34 -3.31 -9.01
CA PHE A 6 -6.26 -2.18 -8.90
C PHE A 6 -7.65 -2.65 -9.34
N ASP A 7 -8.59 -2.68 -8.39
CA ASP A 7 -9.98 -3.09 -8.62
C ASP A 7 -10.79 -1.91 -9.18
N ARG A 8 -10.53 -0.71 -8.63
CA ARG A 8 -11.22 0.53 -9.00
C ARG A 8 -10.25 1.71 -8.87
N PHE A 9 -10.31 2.62 -9.83
CA PHE A 9 -9.68 3.93 -9.75
C PHE A 9 -10.55 4.88 -10.56
N ILE A 10 -11.28 5.76 -9.88
CA ILE A 10 -12.22 6.69 -10.49
C ILE A 10 -11.90 8.10 -10.01
N ILE A 11 -11.86 9.02 -10.96
CA ILE A 11 -11.76 10.46 -10.76
C ILE A 11 -13.13 11.05 -11.05
N GLN A 12 -13.69 11.87 -10.16
CA GLN A 12 -14.99 12.50 -10.37
C GLN A 12 -15.00 13.89 -9.75
N ALA A 13 -15.78 14.81 -10.33
CA ALA A 13 -16.01 16.11 -9.71
C ALA A 13 -16.80 15.97 -8.40
N GLY A 14 -16.43 16.76 -7.40
CA GLY A 14 -17.10 16.82 -6.10
C GLY A 14 -16.77 18.11 -5.36
N SER A 15 -17.22 18.21 -4.11
CA SER A 15 -16.86 19.31 -3.19
C SER A 15 -16.32 18.73 -1.90
N ASP A 16 -15.24 19.31 -1.40
CA ASP A 16 -14.67 18.92 -0.12
C ASP A 16 -15.60 19.30 1.06
N ALA A 17 -15.16 19.04 2.30
CA ALA A 17 -15.92 19.40 3.49
C ALA A 17 -16.13 20.92 3.67
N SER A 18 -15.35 21.76 2.98
CA SER A 18 -15.51 23.22 3.00
C SER A 18 -16.43 23.75 1.90
N GLY A 19 -16.85 22.88 0.96
CA GLY A 19 -17.66 23.25 -0.19
C GLY A 19 -16.84 23.69 -1.40
N VAL A 20 -15.51 23.60 -1.34
CA VAL A 20 -14.63 23.93 -2.47
C VAL A 20 -14.71 22.81 -3.51
N GLY A 21 -15.11 23.18 -4.73
CA GLY A 21 -15.18 22.27 -5.87
C GLY A 21 -13.80 21.73 -6.24
N THR A 22 -13.68 20.41 -6.35
CA THR A 22 -12.42 19.74 -6.69
C THR A 22 -12.69 18.38 -7.33
N GLU A 23 -11.68 17.82 -7.99
CA GLU A 23 -11.73 16.42 -8.40
C GLU A 23 -11.41 15.51 -7.23
N MET A 24 -12.09 14.38 -7.18
CA MET A 24 -11.96 13.41 -6.10
C MET A 24 -11.63 12.02 -6.65
N VAL A 25 -10.69 11.36 -5.99
CA VAL A 25 -10.35 9.96 -6.29
C VAL A 25 -11.08 9.02 -5.35
N THR A 26 -11.71 8.00 -5.94
CA THR A 26 -12.15 6.81 -5.24
C THR A 26 -11.44 5.61 -5.84
N MET A 27 -10.69 4.87 -5.01
CA MET A 27 -9.92 3.73 -5.48
C MET A 27 -9.87 2.58 -4.47
N ASN A 28 -9.78 1.37 -5.02
CA ASN A 28 -9.56 0.13 -4.28
C ASN A 28 -8.41 -0.62 -4.93
N SER A 29 -7.45 -1.06 -4.12
CA SER A 29 -6.38 -1.92 -4.59
C SER A 29 -6.03 -3.00 -3.58
N THR A 30 -5.43 -4.08 -4.07
CA THR A 30 -5.00 -5.22 -3.27
C THR A 30 -3.51 -5.44 -3.44
N VAL A 31 -2.75 -5.25 -2.37
CA VAL A 31 -1.31 -5.49 -2.32
C VAL A 31 -1.03 -6.86 -1.73
N LYS A 32 -0.14 -7.62 -2.38
CA LYS A 32 0.38 -8.91 -1.89
C LYS A 32 1.89 -8.83 -1.69
N PHE A 33 2.35 -9.34 -0.55
CA PHE A 33 3.79 -9.53 -0.29
C PHE A 33 4.04 -10.77 0.56
N VAL A 34 5.29 -11.20 0.66
CA VAL A 34 5.69 -12.32 1.52
C VAL A 34 6.48 -11.78 2.69
N PHE A 35 6.03 -12.10 3.90
CA PHE A 35 6.84 -11.95 5.09
C PHE A 35 7.56 -13.26 5.36
N HIS A 36 8.88 -13.21 5.45
CA HIS A 36 9.71 -14.39 5.71
C HIS A 36 10.50 -14.20 7.01
N ASN A 37 10.22 -15.03 8.01
CA ASN A 37 11.01 -15.10 9.22
C ASN A 37 12.17 -16.09 8.99
N ARG A 38 13.36 -15.54 8.73
CA ARG A 38 14.61 -16.31 8.61
C ARG A 38 15.21 -16.73 9.95
N GLY A 39 14.70 -16.20 11.06
CA GLY A 39 15.17 -16.53 12.40
C GLY A 39 15.05 -18.03 12.67
N THR A 40 16.05 -18.58 13.35
CA THR A 40 16.17 -20.02 13.66
C THR A 40 15.72 -20.37 15.08
N PHE A 41 15.68 -19.38 15.97
CA PHE A 41 15.46 -19.60 17.40
C PHE A 41 14.05 -19.24 17.86
N PHE A 42 13.43 -18.22 17.28
CA PHE A 42 12.14 -17.69 17.76
C PHE A 42 11.22 -17.27 16.60
N GLY A 43 9.91 -17.33 16.85
CA GLY A 43 8.94 -16.66 16.01
C GLY A 43 8.81 -15.18 16.38
N VAL A 44 8.11 -14.44 15.51
CA VAL A 44 7.97 -13.00 15.64
C VAL A 44 6.51 -12.58 15.47
N HIS A 45 6.09 -11.59 16.25
CA HIS A 45 4.83 -10.90 16.02
C HIS A 45 5.04 -9.76 15.03
N VAL A 46 4.30 -9.81 13.93
CA VAL A 46 4.41 -8.89 12.81
C VAL A 46 3.24 -7.91 12.83
N THR A 47 3.57 -6.64 12.63
CA THR A 47 2.66 -5.50 12.46
C THR A 47 3.20 -4.59 11.36
N SER A 48 2.46 -3.58 10.95
CA SER A 48 2.97 -2.53 10.07
C SER A 48 2.42 -1.17 10.45
N THR A 49 3.04 -0.10 9.93
CA THR A 49 2.29 1.14 9.70
C THR A 49 1.21 0.88 8.65
N PRO A 50 0.25 1.80 8.47
CA PRO A 50 -0.59 1.76 7.28
C PRO A 50 0.28 1.71 6.00
N LEU A 51 -0.25 0.99 5.01
CA LEU A 51 0.24 0.94 3.65
C LEU A 51 -0.40 2.08 2.90
N ASP A 52 0.35 3.13 2.69
CA ASP A 52 -0.13 4.32 2.02
C ASP A 52 0.27 4.28 0.56
N LEU A 53 -0.72 4.46 -0.31
CA LEU A 53 -0.53 4.57 -1.75
C LEU A 53 -0.81 6.01 -2.13
N SER A 54 0.25 6.74 -2.51
CA SER A 54 0.18 8.17 -2.81
C SER A 54 0.40 8.48 -4.28
N PHE A 55 -0.23 9.55 -4.74
CA PHE A 55 0.10 10.24 -5.98
C PHE A 55 0.82 11.53 -5.59
N SER A 56 2.07 11.71 -6.04
CA SER A 56 2.95 12.75 -5.51
C SER A 56 2.99 12.70 -3.96
N GLU A 57 2.61 13.77 -3.28
CA GLU A 57 2.56 13.87 -1.81
C GLU A 57 1.19 13.49 -1.21
N LEU A 58 0.18 13.26 -2.05
CA LEU A 58 -1.19 13.04 -1.62
C LEU A 58 -1.49 11.54 -1.47
N THR A 59 -1.84 11.10 -0.25
CA THR A 59 -2.28 9.72 0.00
C THR A 59 -3.67 9.48 -0.57
N LEU A 60 -3.75 8.63 -1.61
CA LEU A 60 -5.00 8.30 -2.28
C LEU A 60 -5.72 7.11 -1.64
N ALA A 61 -4.99 6.16 -1.05
CA ALA A 61 -5.57 5.06 -0.31
C ALA A 61 -4.65 4.59 0.79
N SER A 62 -5.25 4.03 1.84
CA SER A 62 -4.51 3.41 2.93
C SER A 62 -5.11 2.06 3.30
N GLY A 63 -4.31 1.21 3.93
CA GLY A 63 -4.76 -0.09 4.44
C GLY A 63 -3.76 -0.67 5.43
N THR A 64 -4.23 -1.47 6.37
CA THR A 64 -3.38 -1.98 7.46
C THR A 64 -3.19 -3.49 7.39
N VAL A 65 -1.98 -3.96 7.68
CA VAL A 65 -1.74 -5.41 7.87
C VAL A 65 -2.40 -5.87 9.17
N LYS A 66 -3.26 -6.88 9.08
CA LYS A 66 -3.76 -7.59 10.27
C LYS A 66 -2.59 -8.22 11.00
N ARG A 67 -2.37 -7.86 12.27
CA ARG A 67 -1.29 -8.41 13.10
C ARG A 67 -1.29 -9.94 13.06
N PHE A 68 -0.12 -10.54 12.92
CA PHE A 68 0.02 -11.99 12.91
C PHE A 68 1.31 -12.44 13.59
N TYR A 69 1.36 -13.72 13.94
CA TYR A 69 2.58 -14.38 14.38
C TYR A 69 3.19 -15.16 13.22
N GLN A 70 4.51 -15.10 13.07
CA GLN A 70 5.26 -15.89 12.12
C GLN A 70 6.27 -16.78 12.86
N SER A 71 6.11 -18.09 12.73
CA SER A 71 7.03 -19.08 13.29
C SER A 71 8.45 -18.91 12.74
N ARG A 72 9.45 -19.45 13.45
CA ARG A 72 10.83 -19.53 12.96
C ARG A 72 10.91 -20.26 11.62
N ARG A 73 11.90 -19.90 10.77
CA ARG A 73 12.17 -20.51 9.45
C ARG A 73 10.93 -20.70 8.57
N SER A 74 10.00 -19.76 8.61
CA SER A 74 8.74 -19.88 7.88
C SER A 74 8.39 -18.59 7.16
N GLN A 75 7.43 -18.67 6.25
CA GLN A 75 6.96 -17.54 5.47
C GLN A 75 5.45 -17.51 5.38
N LYS A 76 4.89 -16.33 5.17
CA LYS A 76 3.46 -16.12 4.95
C LYS A 76 3.24 -15.10 3.86
N THR A 77 2.32 -15.40 2.96
CA THR A 77 1.82 -14.38 2.02
C THR A 77 0.82 -13.51 2.77
N VAL A 78 1.07 -12.20 2.78
CA VAL A 78 0.21 -11.18 3.35
C VAL A 78 -0.51 -10.48 2.22
N THR A 79 -1.82 -10.33 2.36
CA THR A 79 -2.70 -9.61 1.45
C THR A 79 -3.30 -8.44 2.21
N VAL A 80 -3.21 -7.24 1.65
CA VAL A 80 -3.73 -6.00 2.25
C VAL A 80 -4.57 -5.28 1.20
N MET A 81 -5.80 -4.93 1.56
CA MET A 81 -6.66 -4.08 0.73
C MET A 81 -6.42 -2.63 1.13
N LEU A 82 -6.12 -1.78 0.16
CA LEU A 82 -6.01 -0.34 0.32
C LEU A 82 -7.29 0.28 -0.24
N ARG A 83 -7.90 1.18 0.53
CA ARG A 83 -9.11 1.89 0.11
C ARG A 83 -8.93 3.38 0.28
N GLY A 84 -9.46 4.12 -0.69
CA GLY A 84 -9.63 5.55 -0.67
C GLY A 84 -10.99 5.90 -1.26
N SER A 85 -11.73 6.78 -0.61
CA SER A 85 -13.06 7.19 -1.07
C SER A 85 -13.15 8.69 -1.01
N ASN A 86 -13.54 9.29 -2.14
CA ASN A 86 -13.75 10.73 -2.28
C ASN A 86 -12.56 11.55 -1.75
N ILE A 87 -11.33 11.11 -2.08
CA ILE A 87 -10.11 11.82 -1.68
C ILE A 87 -9.95 13.05 -2.59
N PRO A 88 -10.05 14.27 -2.05
CA PRO A 88 -9.93 15.49 -2.85
C PRO A 88 -8.49 15.68 -3.36
N LEU A 89 -8.36 16.08 -4.62
CA LEU A 89 -7.07 16.26 -5.28
C LEU A 89 -6.54 17.71 -5.21
N TYR A 90 -7.39 18.69 -4.92
CA TYR A 90 -7.05 20.11 -4.76
C TYR A 90 -6.09 20.65 -5.85
N GLY A 91 -6.46 20.45 -7.11
CA GLY A 91 -5.64 20.89 -8.26
C GLY A 91 -4.65 19.84 -8.77
N GLY A 92 -4.31 18.82 -7.96
CA GLY A 92 -3.52 17.66 -8.41
C GLY A 92 -4.25 16.74 -9.41
N GLY A 93 -5.53 17.00 -9.67
CA GLY A 93 -6.31 16.33 -10.72
C GLY A 93 -6.00 16.82 -12.12
N ALA A 94 -5.46 18.04 -12.27
CA ALA A 94 -5.06 18.56 -13.59
C ALA A 94 -3.99 17.68 -14.28
N ASP A 95 -3.13 17.03 -13.48
CA ASP A 95 -2.13 16.08 -13.94
C ASP A 95 -2.73 14.69 -14.28
N LEU A 96 -3.97 14.44 -13.87
CA LEU A 96 -4.68 13.17 -14.00
C LEU A 96 -5.81 13.31 -15.02
N SER A 97 -5.43 13.35 -16.31
CA SER A 97 -6.42 13.38 -17.40
C SER A 97 -7.38 12.18 -17.29
N SER A 98 -8.67 12.48 -17.24
CA SER A 98 -9.72 11.46 -17.10
C SER A 98 -10.83 11.62 -18.14
N GLN A 99 -11.36 10.49 -18.59
CA GLN A 99 -12.52 10.42 -19.48
C GLN A 99 -13.51 9.44 -18.87
N GLU A 100 -14.76 9.87 -18.68
CA GLU A 100 -15.80 9.10 -17.96
C GLU A 100 -15.33 8.65 -16.56
N GLY A 101 -14.52 9.50 -15.92
CA GLY A 101 -13.91 9.26 -14.62
C GLY A 101 -12.83 8.20 -14.58
N LYS A 102 -12.40 7.64 -15.72
CA LYS A 102 -11.25 6.74 -15.80
C LYS A 102 -10.01 7.51 -16.24
N PRO A 103 -8.83 7.23 -15.68
CA PRO A 103 -7.58 7.84 -16.16
C PRO A 103 -7.32 7.43 -17.61
N VAL A 104 -6.93 8.40 -18.44
CA VAL A 104 -6.61 8.18 -19.87
C VAL A 104 -5.14 7.78 -20.04
N ALA A 105 -4.28 8.23 -19.12
CA ALA A 105 -2.85 7.95 -19.10
C ALA A 105 -2.44 7.13 -17.86
N PRO A 106 -1.27 6.45 -17.90
CA PRO A 106 -0.73 5.79 -16.73
C PRO A 106 -0.46 6.75 -15.57
N VAL A 107 -0.86 6.35 -14.35
CA VAL A 107 -0.73 7.16 -13.13
C VAL A 107 0.44 6.65 -12.28
N PRO A 108 1.50 7.45 -12.07
CA PRO A 108 2.60 7.08 -11.18
C PRO A 108 2.21 7.21 -9.72
N LEU A 109 2.37 6.14 -8.95
CA LEU A 109 2.01 6.05 -7.54
C LEU A 109 3.19 5.56 -6.71
N ASN A 110 3.20 5.93 -5.44
CA ASN A 110 4.19 5.46 -4.47
C ASN A 110 3.52 4.69 -3.35
N LEU A 111 3.91 3.44 -3.17
CA LEU A 111 3.49 2.62 -2.03
C LEU A 111 4.55 2.72 -0.94
N ASN A 112 4.19 3.17 0.26
CA ASN A 112 5.12 3.31 1.39
C ASN A 112 4.54 2.71 2.67
N PHE A 113 5.36 1.93 3.39
CA PHE A 113 5.03 1.41 4.71
C PHE A 113 6.24 0.88 5.44
N THR A 114 6.12 0.71 6.76
CA THR A 114 7.11 0.02 7.59
C THR A 114 6.53 -1.26 8.16
N VAL A 115 7.18 -2.39 7.91
CA VAL A 115 6.89 -3.66 8.60
C VAL A 115 7.68 -3.71 9.89
N ARG A 116 7.02 -4.07 10.99
CA ARG A 116 7.61 -4.21 12.33
C ARG A 116 7.45 -5.63 12.82
N ALA A 117 8.55 -6.29 13.15
CA ALA A 117 8.58 -7.61 13.75
C ALA A 117 9.17 -7.54 15.16
N ARG A 118 8.51 -8.14 16.14
CA ARG A 118 8.97 -8.22 17.53
C ARG A 118 9.07 -9.66 17.97
N ALA A 119 10.23 -10.07 18.47
CA ALA A 119 10.39 -11.36 19.13
C ALA A 119 10.34 -11.22 20.65
N TYR A 120 10.14 -12.36 21.31
CA TYR A 120 10.17 -12.52 22.76
C TYR A 120 11.17 -13.64 23.07
N VAL A 121 12.37 -13.25 23.48
CA VAL A 121 13.49 -14.14 23.79
C VAL A 121 13.58 -14.23 25.32
N LEU A 122 13.68 -15.44 25.84
CA LEU A 122 13.60 -15.72 27.29
C LEU A 122 12.36 -15.06 27.92
N GLY A 123 11.18 -15.37 27.36
CA GLY A 123 9.93 -14.75 27.76
C GLY A 123 9.89 -13.26 27.41
N ARG A 124 9.68 -12.40 28.41
CA ARG A 124 9.60 -10.94 28.24
C ARG A 124 10.89 -10.21 28.63
N LEU A 125 11.99 -10.91 28.89
CA LEU A 125 13.22 -10.27 29.30
C LEU A 125 13.93 -9.60 28.11
N VAL A 126 14.03 -10.30 26.98
CA VAL A 126 14.71 -9.81 25.78
C VAL A 126 13.70 -9.69 24.63
N LYS A 127 13.49 -8.47 24.12
CA LYS A 127 12.44 -8.16 23.11
C LYS A 127 13.00 -7.46 21.88
N PRO A 128 13.78 -8.15 21.03
CA PRO A 128 14.33 -7.52 19.83
C PRO A 128 13.20 -7.05 18.91
N LYS A 129 13.41 -5.88 18.30
CA LYS A 129 12.50 -5.27 17.35
C LYS A 129 13.24 -5.11 16.03
N PHE A 130 12.59 -5.50 14.95
CA PHE A 130 13.09 -5.36 13.59
C PHE A 130 12.10 -4.50 12.83
N ASN A 131 12.58 -3.44 12.21
CA ASN A 131 11.79 -2.59 11.36
C ASN A 131 12.37 -2.67 9.95
N LYS A 132 11.50 -2.69 8.96
CA LYS A 132 11.90 -2.62 7.56
C LYS A 132 10.97 -1.69 6.83
N ARG A 133 11.50 -0.57 6.34
CA ARG A 133 10.74 0.37 5.52
C ARG A 133 10.75 -0.13 4.09
N VAL A 134 9.60 -0.06 3.44
CA VAL A 134 9.38 -0.49 2.07
C VAL A 134 8.82 0.70 1.33
N GLN A 135 9.47 1.07 0.23
CA GLN A 135 8.97 2.06 -0.72
C GLN A 135 8.94 1.41 -2.09
N CYS A 136 7.83 1.51 -2.81
CA CYS A 136 7.71 1.00 -4.16
C CYS A 136 7.15 2.05 -5.10
N SER A 137 7.77 2.18 -6.27
CA SER A 137 7.18 2.89 -7.41
C SER A 137 6.21 1.96 -8.11
N VAL A 138 4.98 2.43 -8.30
CA VAL A 138 3.88 1.68 -8.91
C VAL A 138 3.34 2.50 -10.07
N LEU A 139 3.18 1.89 -11.23
CA LEU A 139 2.55 2.54 -12.37
C LEU A 139 1.18 1.92 -12.59
N LEU A 140 0.12 2.66 -12.32
CA LEU A 140 -1.25 2.27 -12.62
C LEU A 140 -1.50 2.50 -14.11
N ASP A 141 -1.57 1.43 -14.89
CA ASP A 141 -1.96 1.47 -16.29
C ASP A 141 -3.49 1.24 -16.40
N PRO A 142 -4.27 2.20 -16.93
CA PRO A 142 -5.73 2.06 -17.08
C PRO A 142 -6.13 0.82 -17.89
N LYS A 143 -5.26 0.35 -18.79
CA LYS A 143 -5.49 -0.87 -19.59
C LYS A 143 -5.28 -2.16 -18.81
N LYS A 144 -4.68 -2.09 -17.61
CA LYS A 144 -4.34 -3.23 -16.75
C LYS A 144 -5.15 -3.24 -15.43
N MET A 145 -6.32 -2.62 -15.42
CA MET A 145 -7.27 -2.76 -14.32
C MET A 145 -7.65 -4.23 -14.10
N ASN A 146 -7.84 -4.63 -12.85
CA ASN A 146 -8.09 -6.01 -12.42
C ASN A 146 -6.98 -7.02 -12.76
N VAL A 147 -5.80 -6.57 -13.19
CA VAL A 147 -4.63 -7.41 -13.44
C VAL A 147 -3.60 -7.18 -12.34
N ALA A 148 -2.99 -8.27 -11.85
CA ALA A 148 -1.95 -8.19 -10.84
C ALA A 148 -0.63 -7.70 -11.46
N ILE A 149 -0.21 -6.49 -11.09
CA ILE A 149 1.05 -5.87 -11.51
C ILE A 149 2.19 -6.34 -10.58
N PRO A 150 3.27 -6.94 -11.10
CA PRO A 150 4.38 -7.42 -10.27
C PRO A 150 5.20 -6.27 -9.66
N LEU A 151 5.63 -6.44 -8.41
CA LEU A 151 6.42 -5.45 -7.64
C LEU A 151 7.84 -5.94 -7.32
N LYS A 152 8.35 -6.93 -8.06
CA LYS A 152 9.61 -7.62 -7.71
C LYS A 152 10.82 -6.67 -7.72
N ASN A 153 10.88 -5.77 -8.69
CA ASN A 153 12.01 -4.88 -8.95
C ASN A 153 11.69 -3.39 -8.75
N SER A 154 10.48 -3.08 -8.29
CA SER A 154 10.00 -1.70 -8.18
C SER A 154 10.13 -1.12 -6.78
N CYS A 155 10.78 -1.83 -5.86
CA CYS A 155 10.80 -1.50 -4.44
C CYS A 155 12.20 -1.39 -3.84
N THR A 156 12.42 -0.34 -3.05
CA THR A 156 13.56 -0.16 -2.17
C THR A 156 13.21 -0.57 -0.74
N TYR A 157 14.23 -1.01 0.00
CA TYR A 157 14.08 -1.49 1.35
C TYR A 157 15.14 -0.84 2.25
N TYR A 158 14.70 -0.24 3.35
CA TYR A 158 15.56 0.41 4.35
C TYR A 158 15.42 -0.28 5.71
#